data_AF-A0A382DNN9-F1
#
_entry.id   AF-A0A382DNN9-F1
#
_cell.length_a   1.000
_cell.length_b   1.000
_cell.length_c   1.000
_cell.angle_alpha   90.00
_cell.angle_beta   90.00
_cell.angle_gamma   90.00
#
_symmetry.space_group_name_H-M   'P 1'
#
loop_
_entity.id
_entity.type
_entity.pdbx_description
1 polymer ?
#
loop_
_entity_poly.entity_id
_entity_poly.type
_entity_poly.pdbx_seq_one_letter_code
_entity_poly.pdbx_strand_id
1 'polypeptide(L)'
;VDNNGGYKLFDSRIVSSTYFDNDELRMFKDSEEGSVPRKKIRIRSYSRRDHTQESSSLEVKISSVEGRYKTRTKLFNLKKSLHMGILDKDYGICKPRVRVTYERSYIKIHNVRLTIDQDIEYIQASNKKESFFKNLDSEIAIEVKANNQVSIGYLYKMFPFERLRFSKYSHAMNSIL
;
A
#
# COMPACT_ATOMS: atom_id res chain seq x y z
N VAL A 1 16.30 7.85 30.11
CA VAL A 1 15.58 7.82 28.81
C VAL A 1 16.50 8.49 27.82
N ASP A 2 17.20 7.69 27.01
CA ASP A 2 18.04 8.25 25.95
C ASP A 2 17.10 8.86 24.92
N ASN A 3 16.97 10.19 24.99
CA ASN A 3 16.19 10.97 24.05
C ASN A 3 16.91 10.92 22.71
N ASN A 4 16.65 9.88 21.90
CA ASN A 4 17.12 9.78 20.51
C ASN A 4 16.58 10.91 19.60
N GLY A 5 15.97 11.96 20.17
CA GLY A 5 15.46 13.15 19.50
C GLY A 5 14.26 12.87 18.58
N GLY A 6 13.66 11.69 18.70
CA GLY A 6 12.51 11.29 17.90
C GLY A 6 11.23 11.97 18.34
N TYR A 7 10.42 12.44 17.40
CA TYR A 7 9.11 13.02 17.69
C TYR A 7 8.07 12.63 16.65
N LYS A 8 6.80 12.66 17.06
CA LYS A 8 5.64 12.38 16.21
C LYS A 8 5.43 13.55 15.24
N LEU A 9 5.38 13.26 13.94
CA LEU A 9 5.18 14.29 12.90
C LEU A 9 3.72 14.66 12.71
N PHE A 10 2.84 13.67 12.77
CA PHE A 10 1.41 13.79 12.53
C PHE A 10 0.67 12.76 13.38
N ASP A 11 -0.62 12.99 13.59
CA ASP A 11 -1.47 11.97 14.18
C ASP A 11 -1.48 10.67 13.39
N SER A 12 -1.51 9.59 14.15
CA SER A 12 -1.68 8.26 13.59
C SER A 12 -3.04 8.20 12.91
N ARG A 13 -3.11 7.48 11.79
CA ARG A 13 -4.34 7.38 11.02
C ARG A 13 -4.51 6.00 10.43
N ILE A 14 -5.77 5.64 10.27
CA ILE A 14 -6.15 4.48 9.47
C ILE A 14 -5.89 4.78 7.99
N VAL A 15 -5.30 3.82 7.29
CA VAL A 15 -5.19 3.81 5.84
C VAL A 15 -5.84 2.55 5.33
N SER A 16 -6.84 2.70 4.47
CA SER A 16 -7.55 1.59 3.83
C SER A 16 -7.35 1.65 2.33
N SER A 17 -7.02 0.53 1.69
CA SER A 17 -6.72 0.46 0.25
C SER A 17 -7.27 -0.82 -0.36
N THR A 18 -8.25 -0.69 -1.26
CA THR A 18 -8.70 -1.78 -2.12
C THR A 18 -7.84 -1.84 -3.38
N TYR A 19 -7.07 -2.89 -3.55
CA TYR A 19 -6.21 -3.14 -4.71
C TYR A 19 -6.97 -3.86 -5.82
N PHE A 20 -6.63 -3.50 -7.05
CA PHE A 20 -7.23 -4.03 -8.26
C PHE A 20 -6.19 -4.78 -9.08
N ASP A 21 -6.61 -5.88 -9.70
CA ASP A 21 -5.78 -6.67 -10.61
C ASP A 21 -6.66 -7.42 -11.61
N ASN A 22 -6.08 -7.81 -12.75
CA ASN A 22 -6.80 -8.60 -13.74
C ASN A 22 -6.98 -10.06 -13.29
N ASP A 23 -7.78 -10.83 -14.03
CA ASP A 23 -8.10 -12.22 -13.63
C ASP A 23 -6.86 -13.15 -13.62
N GLU A 24 -5.81 -12.77 -14.34
CA GLU A 24 -4.53 -13.48 -14.37
C GLU A 24 -3.56 -13.05 -13.26
N LEU A 25 -3.94 -12.09 -12.41
CA LEU A 25 -3.12 -11.51 -11.34
C LEU A 25 -1.77 -10.98 -11.83
N ARG A 26 -1.75 -10.35 -13.01
CA ARG A 26 -0.50 -9.89 -13.65
C ARG A 26 0.22 -8.84 -12.81
N MET A 27 -0.48 -7.88 -12.18
CA MET A 27 0.21 -6.87 -11.35
C MET A 27 0.87 -7.49 -10.11
N PHE A 28 0.25 -8.52 -9.54
CA PHE A 28 0.83 -9.30 -8.46
C PHE A 28 2.09 -10.03 -8.91
N LYS A 29 2.02 -10.81 -10.00
CA LYS A 29 3.16 -11.54 -10.59
C LYS A 29 4.33 -10.60 -10.92
N ASP A 30 4.06 -9.49 -11.62
CA ASP A 30 5.09 -8.49 -11.92
C ASP A 30 5.75 -7.90 -10.66
N SER A 31 4.97 -7.77 -9.56
CA SER A 31 5.50 -7.28 -8.28
C SER A 31 6.40 -8.30 -7.60
N GLU A 32 6.08 -9.60 -7.70
CA GLU A 32 6.88 -10.68 -7.12
C GLU A 32 8.16 -10.92 -7.91
N GLU A 33 8.09 -10.91 -9.24
CA GLU A 33 9.26 -11.02 -10.11
C GLU A 33 10.15 -9.77 -10.04
N GLY A 34 9.57 -8.62 -9.68
CA GLY A 34 10.28 -7.34 -9.68
C GLY A 34 10.39 -6.70 -11.06
N SER A 35 9.64 -7.19 -12.05
CA SER A 35 9.56 -6.74 -13.43
C SER A 35 9.17 -5.26 -13.54
N VAL A 36 9.70 -4.57 -14.56
CA VAL A 36 9.37 -3.17 -14.89
C VAL A 36 9.12 -3.04 -16.40
N PRO A 37 8.17 -2.18 -16.84
CA PRO A 37 7.28 -1.38 -16.01
C PRO A 37 6.20 -2.23 -15.34
N ARG A 38 5.86 -1.90 -14.09
CA ARG A 38 4.75 -2.53 -13.35
C ARG A 38 3.85 -1.51 -12.67
N LYS A 39 2.58 -1.86 -12.47
CA LYS A 39 1.60 -0.99 -11.82
C LYS A 39 1.00 -1.57 -10.55
N LYS A 40 0.44 -0.68 -9.73
CA LYS A 40 -0.54 -1.00 -8.69
C LYS A 40 -1.68 0.00 -8.80
N ILE A 41 -2.88 -0.51 -8.99
CA ILE A 41 -4.12 0.28 -9.02
C ILE A 41 -4.86 0.04 -7.71
N ARG A 42 -5.28 1.13 -7.05
CA ARG A 42 -6.04 1.02 -5.80
C ARG A 42 -7.00 2.17 -5.58
N ILE A 43 -8.09 1.89 -4.90
CA ILE A 43 -8.92 2.93 -4.26
C ILE A 43 -8.48 3.02 -2.81
N ARG A 44 -8.18 4.24 -2.35
CA ARG A 44 -7.68 4.50 -1.00
C ARG A 44 -8.55 5.53 -0.27
N SER A 45 -8.78 5.28 1.02
CA SER A 45 -9.41 6.19 1.97
C SER A 45 -8.68 6.16 3.32
N TYR A 46 -9.03 7.07 4.23
CA TYR A 46 -8.46 7.18 5.57
C TYR A 46 -9.47 6.80 6.65
N SER A 47 -10.13 5.65 6.47
CA SER A 47 -11.13 5.12 7.40
C SER A 47 -11.22 3.60 7.28
N ARG A 48 -11.62 2.91 8.37
CA ARG A 48 -11.99 1.49 8.33
C ARG A 48 -13.33 1.25 7.65
N ARG A 49 -14.20 2.28 7.59
CA ARG A 49 -15.50 2.22 6.89
C ARG A 49 -15.29 2.00 5.40
N ASP A 50 -16.33 1.51 4.74
CA ASP A 50 -16.30 1.30 3.29
C ASP A 50 -15.96 2.57 2.52
N HIS A 51 -15.36 2.35 1.33
CA HIS A 51 -15.05 3.43 0.44
C HIS A 51 -16.33 4.20 0.10
N THR A 52 -16.28 5.53 0.21
CA THR A 52 -17.31 6.43 -0.33
C THR A 52 -16.69 7.34 -1.40
N GLN A 53 -17.53 7.92 -2.26
CA GLN A 53 -17.10 8.76 -3.37
C GLN A 53 -16.34 10.01 -2.88
N GLU A 54 -16.74 10.57 -1.74
CA GLU A 54 -16.22 11.82 -1.18
C GLU A 54 -14.87 11.61 -0.46
N SER A 55 -14.74 10.46 0.21
CA SER A 55 -13.64 10.13 1.11
C SER A 55 -12.53 9.29 0.47
N SER A 56 -12.78 8.79 -0.75
CA SER A 56 -11.86 7.90 -1.45
C SER A 56 -11.19 8.57 -2.64
N SER A 57 -10.05 8.03 -3.02
CA SER A 57 -9.35 8.43 -4.24
C SER A 57 -8.82 7.20 -4.96
N LEU A 58 -8.95 7.21 -6.28
CA LEU A 58 -8.27 6.26 -7.15
C LEU A 58 -6.79 6.68 -7.26
N GLU A 59 -5.90 5.75 -6.96
CA GLU A 59 -4.45 5.92 -7.05
C GLU A 59 -3.86 4.87 -8.00
N VAL A 60 -2.97 5.32 -8.88
CA VAL A 60 -2.15 4.43 -9.72
C VAL A 60 -0.68 4.71 -9.39
N LYS A 61 0.06 3.66 -9.03
CA LYS A 61 1.51 3.72 -8.84
C LYS A 61 2.18 2.92 -9.95
N ILE A 62 3.09 3.55 -10.67
CA ILE A 62 3.90 2.93 -11.74
C ILE A 62 5.34 2.87 -11.24
N SER A 63 5.98 1.72 -11.39
CA SER A 63 7.43 1.57 -11.22
C SER A 63 8.01 1.19 -12.58
N SER A 64 8.84 2.05 -13.15
CA SER A 64 9.52 1.87 -14.44
C SER A 64 11.03 1.95 -14.26
N VAL A 65 11.77 1.84 -15.36
CA VAL A 65 13.24 1.96 -15.38
C VAL A 65 13.67 3.39 -15.02
N GLU A 66 12.90 4.37 -15.46
CA GLU A 66 13.15 5.81 -15.28
C GLU A 66 12.76 6.30 -13.88
N GLY A 67 11.98 5.53 -13.14
CA GLY A 67 11.64 5.84 -11.76
C GLY A 67 10.25 5.38 -11.34
N ARG A 68 9.73 6.05 -10.30
CA ARG A 68 8.44 5.72 -9.71
C ARG A 68 7.50 6.91 -9.82
N TYR A 69 6.36 6.68 -10.46
CA TYR A 69 5.33 7.70 -10.68
C TYR A 69 4.08 7.32 -9.91
N LYS A 70 3.36 8.32 -9.39
CA LYS A 70 2.08 8.11 -8.71
C LYS A 70 1.10 9.16 -9.16
N THR A 71 -0.07 8.73 -9.62
CA THR A 71 -1.22 9.60 -9.86
C THR A 71 -2.29 9.35 -8.81
N ARG A 72 -3.11 10.38 -8.56
CA ARG A 72 -4.24 10.32 -7.65
C ARG A 72 -5.36 11.19 -8.20
N THR A 73 -6.57 10.65 -8.28
CA THR A 73 -7.77 11.39 -8.68
C THR A 73 -8.94 11.12 -7.74
N LYS A 74 -9.76 12.15 -7.51
CA LYS A 74 -11.11 12.01 -6.93
C LYS A 74 -12.19 11.87 -8.01
N LEU A 75 -11.85 12.16 -9.26
CA LEU A 75 -12.76 12.07 -10.40
C LEU A 75 -12.74 10.64 -10.96
N PHE A 76 -13.54 9.77 -10.36
CA PHE A 76 -13.78 8.40 -10.80
C PHE A 76 -15.16 7.96 -10.31
N ASN A 77 -15.78 6.94 -10.91
CA ASN A 77 -17.05 6.40 -10.44
C ASN A 77 -16.79 5.20 -9.52
N LEU A 78 -16.91 5.41 -8.20
CA LEU A 78 -16.60 4.39 -7.20
C LEU A 78 -17.44 3.11 -7.38
N LYS A 79 -18.76 3.25 -7.53
CA LYS A 79 -19.68 2.11 -7.66
C LYS A 79 -19.33 1.28 -8.89
N LYS A 80 -19.08 1.94 -10.03
CA LYS A 80 -18.65 1.27 -11.26
C LYS A 80 -17.31 0.58 -11.07
N SER A 81 -16.32 1.24 -10.48
CA SER A 81 -15.00 0.64 -10.26
C SER A 81 -15.07 -0.59 -9.37
N LEU A 82 -15.81 -0.55 -8.26
CA LEU A 82 -15.93 -1.69 -7.35
C LEU A 82 -16.74 -2.85 -7.94
N HIS A 83 -17.74 -2.57 -8.78
CA HIS A 83 -18.61 -3.62 -9.33
C HIS A 83 -18.11 -4.22 -10.65
N MET A 84 -17.65 -3.37 -11.57
CA MET A 84 -17.22 -3.75 -12.92
C MET A 84 -15.70 -3.82 -13.08
N GLY A 85 -14.95 -3.27 -12.14
CA GLY A 85 -13.51 -3.09 -12.26
C GLY A 85 -13.12 -1.78 -12.96
N ILE A 86 -11.81 -1.64 -13.18
CA ILE A 86 -11.16 -0.50 -13.81
C ILE A 86 -10.52 -1.01 -15.11
N LEU A 87 -10.83 -0.38 -16.23
CA LEU A 87 -10.16 -0.65 -17.50
C LEU A 87 -8.78 0.02 -17.48
N ASP A 88 -7.73 -0.77 -17.52
CA ASP A 88 -6.35 -0.32 -17.65
C ASP A 88 -5.78 -0.74 -19.01
N LYS A 89 -4.97 0.15 -19.61
CA LYS A 89 -4.42 -0.07 -20.96
C LYS A 89 -3.45 -1.26 -21.07
N ASP A 90 -2.73 -1.58 -20.00
CA ASP A 90 -1.68 -2.61 -20.02
C ASP A 90 -2.19 -3.91 -19.39
N TYR A 91 -3.10 -3.80 -18.40
CA TYR A 91 -3.61 -4.94 -17.65
C TYR A 91 -5.04 -5.37 -18.03
N GLY A 92 -5.76 -4.60 -18.84
CA GLY A 92 -7.15 -4.88 -19.20
C GLY A 92 -8.12 -4.57 -18.06
N ILE A 93 -9.18 -5.36 -17.91
CA ILE A 93 -10.17 -5.16 -16.84
C ILE A 93 -9.58 -5.64 -15.51
N CYS A 94 -9.33 -4.70 -14.60
CA CYS A 94 -8.80 -4.95 -13.27
C CYS A 94 -9.95 -4.91 -12.26
N LYS A 95 -10.23 -6.03 -11.59
CA LYS A 95 -11.29 -6.17 -10.59
C LYS A 95 -10.71 -5.97 -9.19
N PRO A 96 -11.52 -5.56 -8.19
CA PRO A 96 -11.04 -5.51 -6.81
C PRO A 96 -10.61 -6.91 -6.36
N ARG A 97 -9.45 -7.02 -5.71
CA ARG A 97 -8.88 -8.29 -5.25
C ARG A 97 -8.81 -8.39 -3.74
N VAL A 98 -8.26 -7.36 -3.13
CA VAL A 98 -8.02 -7.36 -1.69
C VAL A 98 -8.04 -5.95 -1.16
N ARG A 99 -8.67 -5.79 0.01
CA ARG A 99 -8.62 -4.58 0.79
C ARG A 99 -7.61 -4.75 1.91
N VAL A 100 -6.68 -3.80 1.99
CA VAL A 100 -5.65 -3.75 3.02
C VAL A 100 -5.88 -2.52 3.90
N THR A 101 -6.09 -2.74 5.18
CA THR A 101 -6.32 -1.70 6.18
C THR A 101 -5.26 -1.77 7.27
N TYR A 102 -4.72 -0.65 7.74
CA TYR A 102 -3.72 -0.61 8.80
C TYR A 102 -3.72 0.74 9.50
N GLU A 103 -3.15 0.78 10.69
CA GLU A 103 -2.83 2.02 11.38
C GLU A 103 -1.41 2.46 11.02
N ARG A 104 -1.25 3.73 10.63
CA ARG A 104 0.06 4.32 10.33
C ARG A 104 0.41 5.41 11.32
N SER A 105 1.58 5.26 11.94
CA SER A 105 2.24 6.27 12.76
C SER A 105 3.34 6.98 11.96
N TYR A 106 3.59 8.26 12.27
CA TYR A 106 4.57 9.11 11.59
C TYR A 106 5.59 9.65 12.58
N ILE A 107 6.87 9.32 12.38
CA ILE A 107 7.94 9.72 13.29
C ILE A 107 9.05 10.41 12.50
N LYS A 108 9.62 11.48 13.06
CA LYS A 108 10.89 12.07 12.60
C LYS A 108 11.93 11.75 13.65
N ILE A 109 13.03 11.13 13.23
CA ILE A 109 14.15 10.76 14.10
C ILE A 109 15.42 10.77 13.26
N HIS A 110 16.56 11.22 13.81
CA HIS A 110 17.82 11.30 13.05
C HIS A 110 17.72 12.06 11.72
N ASN A 111 16.91 13.13 11.68
CA ASN A 111 16.56 13.88 10.47
C ASN A 111 15.96 13.03 9.32
N VAL A 112 15.48 11.82 9.58
CA VAL A 112 14.77 10.98 8.61
C VAL A 112 13.33 10.74 9.04
N ARG A 113 12.47 10.52 8.05
CA ARG A 113 11.06 10.22 8.29
C ARG A 113 10.87 8.71 8.36
N LEU A 114 10.33 8.24 9.46
CA LEU A 114 9.88 6.87 9.64
C LEU A 114 8.35 6.83 9.49
N THR A 115 7.83 5.78 8.87
CA THR A 115 6.44 5.37 9.06
C THR A 115 6.39 3.96 9.57
N ILE A 116 5.54 3.74 10.58
CA ILE A 116 5.28 2.44 11.16
C ILE A 116 3.84 2.09 10.81
N ASP A 117 3.66 1.01 10.05
CA ASP A 117 2.35 0.46 9.72
C ASP A 117 2.14 -0.82 10.55
N GLN A 118 1.07 -0.86 11.33
CA GLN A 118 0.73 -1.94 12.26
C GLN A 118 -0.76 -2.29 12.17
N ASP A 119 -1.17 -3.37 12.85
CA ASP A 119 -2.54 -3.88 12.85
C ASP A 119 -3.05 -4.06 11.42
N ILE A 120 -2.19 -4.65 10.58
CA ILE A 120 -2.41 -4.79 9.15
C ILE A 120 -3.44 -5.90 8.95
N GLU A 121 -4.53 -5.54 8.29
CA GLU A 121 -5.68 -6.40 8.05
C GLU A 121 -5.87 -6.57 6.55
N TYR A 122 -6.00 -7.82 6.13
CA TYR A 122 -6.28 -8.21 4.76
C TYR A 122 -7.70 -8.77 4.66
N ILE A 123 -8.51 -8.19 3.78
CA ILE A 123 -9.87 -8.64 3.49
C ILE A 123 -9.97 -8.95 2.00
N GLN A 124 -10.25 -10.20 1.64
CA GLN A 124 -10.48 -10.58 0.25
C GLN A 124 -11.73 -9.85 -0.28
N ALA A 125 -11.61 -9.26 -1.47
CA ALA A 125 -12.78 -8.70 -2.15
C ALA A 125 -13.52 -9.85 -2.86
N SER A 126 -14.62 -10.33 -2.26
CA SER A 126 -15.47 -11.34 -2.89
C SER A 126 -16.53 -10.69 -3.79
N ASN A 127 -16.81 -11.32 -4.93
CA ASN A 127 -18.02 -11.02 -5.73
C ASN A 127 -19.26 -11.78 -5.21
N LYS A 128 -19.07 -12.76 -4.32
CA LYS A 128 -20.14 -13.58 -3.74
C LYS A 128 -20.31 -13.21 -2.28
N LYS A 129 -21.56 -13.01 -1.85
CA LYS A 129 -21.98 -12.50 -0.54
C LYS A 129 -21.55 -13.32 0.68
N GLU A 130 -20.80 -14.41 0.53
CA GLU A 130 -20.61 -15.38 1.59
C GLU A 130 -19.13 -15.73 1.75
N SER A 131 -18.62 -15.52 2.96
CA SER A 131 -17.24 -15.56 3.45
C SER A 131 -16.28 -14.46 2.93
N PHE A 132 -16.08 -13.44 3.78
CA PHE A 132 -14.89 -12.59 3.70
C PHE A 132 -13.75 -13.31 4.44
N PHE A 133 -12.66 -13.65 3.74
CA PHE A 133 -11.43 -14.04 4.42
C PHE A 133 -10.79 -12.79 5.00
N LYS A 134 -10.73 -12.75 6.34
CA LYS A 134 -10.08 -11.70 7.10
C LYS A 134 -8.86 -12.30 7.80
N ASN A 135 -7.69 -11.80 7.45
CA ASN A 135 -6.44 -12.15 8.09
C ASN A 135 -5.88 -10.92 8.82
N LEU A 136 -5.45 -11.10 10.07
CA LEU A 136 -4.72 -10.09 10.82
C LEU A 136 -3.24 -10.47 10.80
N ASP A 137 -2.45 -9.60 10.22
CA ASP A 137 -1.01 -9.74 10.12
C ASP A 137 -0.35 -9.13 11.36
N SER A 138 0.38 -9.96 12.10
CA SER A 138 1.16 -9.53 13.26
C SER A 138 2.44 -8.77 12.87
N GLU A 139 2.82 -8.79 11.60
CA GLU A 139 4.00 -8.08 11.12
C GLU A 139 3.81 -6.55 11.19
N ILE A 140 4.88 -5.88 11.61
CA ILE A 140 4.97 -4.42 11.61
C ILE A 140 5.84 -4.00 10.43
N ALA A 141 5.28 -3.19 9.53
CA ALA A 141 6.01 -2.69 8.37
C ALA A 141 6.57 -1.30 8.65
N ILE A 142 7.90 -1.22 8.75
CA ILE A 142 8.64 0.02 8.99
C ILE A 142 9.24 0.53 7.67
N GLU A 143 8.94 1.77 7.29
CA GLU A 143 9.50 2.43 6.10
C GLU A 143 10.32 3.66 6.52
N VAL A 144 11.62 3.66 6.18
CA VAL A 144 12.53 4.80 6.38
C VAL A 144 12.61 5.63 5.09
N LYS A 145 12.37 6.94 5.18
CA LYS A 145 12.51 7.91 4.08
C LYS A 145 13.48 9.01 4.47
N ALA A 146 14.52 9.17 3.66
CA ALA A 146 15.52 10.20 3.82
C ALA A 146 15.60 11.08 2.57
N ASN A 147 16.17 12.27 2.73
CA ASN A 147 16.57 13.12 1.60
C ASN A 147 17.78 12.48 0.90
N ASN A 148 17.93 12.72 -0.40
CA ASN A 148 19.06 12.27 -1.24
C ASN A 148 20.45 12.67 -0.70
N GLN A 149 20.52 13.68 0.17
CA GLN A 149 21.76 14.11 0.83
C GLN A 149 22.20 13.19 1.98
N VAL A 150 21.29 12.36 2.52
CA VAL A 150 21.59 11.46 3.64
C VAL A 150 22.26 10.20 3.09
N SER A 151 23.47 9.90 3.57
CA SER A 151 24.22 8.74 3.10
C SER A 151 23.57 7.42 3.51
N ILE A 152 23.66 6.41 2.64
CA ILE A 152 23.13 5.07 2.93
C ILE A 152 23.82 4.43 4.14
N GLY A 153 25.13 4.66 4.31
CA GLY A 153 25.90 4.18 5.47
C GLY A 153 25.38 4.76 6.80
N TYR A 154 25.00 6.04 6.81
CA TYR A 154 24.34 6.63 7.97
C TYR A 154 23.00 5.95 8.27
N LEU A 155 22.19 5.67 7.25
CA LEU A 155 20.92 4.97 7.43
C LEU A 155 21.11 3.53 7.96
N TYR A 156 22.13 2.81 7.51
CA TYR A 156 22.43 1.47 8.04
C TYR A 156 22.89 1.51 9.50
N LYS A 157 23.71 2.50 9.86
CA LYS A 157 24.17 2.69 11.24
C LYS A 157 23.00 3.02 12.18
N MET A 158 22.11 3.93 11.77
CA MET A 158 21.01 4.41 12.63
C MET A 158 19.79 3.47 12.66
N PHE A 159 19.57 2.71 11.58
CA PHE A 159 18.47 1.77 11.46
C PHE A 159 19.02 0.40 11.04
N PRO A 160 19.66 -0.34 11.98
CA PRO A 160 20.24 -1.66 11.72
C PRO A 160 19.16 -2.75 11.65
N PHE A 161 18.02 -2.44 11.04
CA PHE A 161 16.95 -3.40 10.79
C PHE A 161 17.21 -4.15 9.50
N GLU A 162 16.73 -5.39 9.43
CA GLU A 162 16.70 -6.16 8.20
C GLU A 162 15.90 -5.39 7.13
N ARG A 163 16.42 -5.36 5.90
CA ARG A 163 15.80 -4.65 4.79
C ARG A 163 15.21 -5.62 3.79
N LEU A 164 13.89 -5.67 3.75
CA LEU A 164 13.15 -6.54 2.84
C LEU A 164 12.38 -5.73 1.79
N ARG A 165 12.24 -6.30 0.59
CA ARG A 165 11.33 -5.77 -0.43
C ARG A 165 9.89 -6.05 0.00
N PHE A 166 9.25 -5.07 0.62
CA PHE A 166 7.91 -5.25 1.15
C PHE A 166 6.80 -4.64 0.28
N SER A 167 5.72 -5.41 0.09
CA SER A 167 4.53 -5.01 -0.63
C SER A 167 3.30 -5.52 0.11
N LYS A 168 2.57 -4.63 0.78
CA LYS A 168 1.30 -4.98 1.43
C LYS A 168 0.30 -5.69 0.52
N TYR A 169 0.28 -5.32 -0.77
CA TYR A 169 -0.56 -6.01 -1.75
C TYR A 169 -0.08 -7.45 -1.98
N SER A 170 1.22 -7.65 -2.16
CA SER A 170 1.78 -8.99 -2.40
C SER A 170 1.60 -9.89 -1.19
N HIS A 171 1.92 -9.39 0.02
CA HIS A 171 1.69 -10.12 1.27
C HIS A 171 0.22 -10.49 1.44
N ALA A 172 -0.70 -9.56 1.15
CA ALA A 172 -2.12 -9.85 1.20
C ALA A 172 -2.56 -10.93 0.20
N MET A 173 -2.03 -10.91 -1.03
CA MET A 173 -2.32 -11.97 -2.00
C MET A 173 -1.74 -13.31 -1.59
N ASN A 174 -0.50 -13.36 -1.11
CA ASN A 174 0.17 -14.58 -0.63
C ASN A 174 -0.49 -15.20 0.62
N SER A 175 -1.21 -14.41 1.42
CA SER A 175 -1.91 -14.89 2.62
C SER A 175 -3.34 -15.35 2.35
N ILE A 176 -3.88 -15.08 1.16
CA ILE A 176 -5.26 -15.39 0.76
C ILE A 176 -5.31 -16.46 -0.34
N LEU A 177 -4.28 -16.54 -1.20
CA LEU A 177 -4.09 -17.62 -2.19
C LEU A 177 -3.50 -18.87 -1.54
#